data_AF-A0A381ZHX1-F1
#
_entry.id   AF-A0A381ZHX1-F1
#
_cell.length_a   1.000
_cell.length_b   1.000
_cell.length_c   1.000
_cell.angle_alpha   90.00
_cell.angle_beta   90.00
_cell.angle_gamma   90.00
#
_symmetry.space_group_name_H-M   'P 1'
#
loop_
_entity.id
_entity.type
_entity.pdbx_description
1 polymer ?
#
loop_
_entity_poly.entity_id
_entity_poly.type
_entity_poly.pdbx_seq_one_letter_code
_entity_poly.pdbx_strand_id
1 'polypeptide(L)'
;MNLSLSPKTKNKNKYIEPNKWNKLIKNKDTLVLDSRKPFEYDVGTFNKSINPNVDNFREFPKYLNKLNKKKSIAMFCTGGIRCEKASVYLKNKGFKNVFQLRGGILNYLKKVNKKKSLWKGECFVFDNRISVKHGLIRGTFSMCSGCRKPISSRDKKSTKYEKGVSCPNCHDRLSNSQKERFRMRQKQINLAKKSGKKHIFQKEFN
;
A
#
# COMPACT_ATOMS: atom_id res chain seq x y z
N MET A 1 -15.90 -1.32 -18.26
CA MET A 1 -14.65 -0.68 -18.74
C MET A 1 -13.48 -1.10 -17.85
N ASN A 2 -12.64 -2.02 -18.32
CA ASN A 2 -11.53 -2.59 -17.52
C ASN A 2 -10.19 -1.90 -17.80
N LEU A 3 -9.37 -1.77 -16.77
CA LEU A 3 -7.97 -1.32 -16.84
C LEU A 3 -7.09 -2.45 -17.41
N SER A 4 -7.00 -2.59 -18.73
CA SER A 4 -6.13 -3.56 -19.41
C SER A 4 -4.82 -2.92 -19.89
N LEU A 5 -3.73 -3.69 -19.85
CA LEU A 5 -2.45 -3.32 -20.44
C LEU A 5 -2.27 -4.12 -21.73
N SER A 6 -1.95 -3.46 -22.84
CA SER A 6 -1.54 -4.11 -24.08
C SER A 6 -0.05 -3.85 -24.34
N PRO A 7 0.68 -4.75 -25.01
CA PRO A 7 2.11 -4.57 -25.30
C PRO A 7 2.40 -3.25 -26.05
N LYS A 8 1.51 -2.85 -26.96
CA LYS A 8 1.62 -1.62 -27.77
C LYS A 8 1.51 -0.31 -26.96
N THR A 9 1.01 -0.32 -25.72
CA THR A 9 0.78 0.90 -24.92
C THR A 9 1.96 1.31 -24.01
N LYS A 10 3.01 0.47 -23.86
CA LYS A 10 4.15 0.78 -22.99
C LYS A 10 4.97 2.00 -23.41
N ASN A 11 5.12 2.26 -24.71
CA ASN A 11 6.02 3.30 -25.24
C ASN A 11 5.53 4.75 -25.08
N LYS A 12 4.28 4.99 -24.66
CA LYS A 12 3.77 6.37 -24.48
C LYS A 12 3.85 6.86 -23.05
N ASN A 13 4.32 6.07 -22.09
CA ASN A 13 4.25 6.35 -20.65
C ASN A 13 5.35 7.30 -20.15
N LYS A 14 4.95 8.45 -19.55
CA LYS A 14 5.86 9.43 -18.94
C LYS A 14 6.28 8.92 -17.56
N TYR A 15 7.33 8.11 -17.52
CA TYR A 15 7.95 7.66 -16.28
C TYR A 15 8.83 8.78 -15.70
N ILE A 16 8.78 8.92 -14.38
CA ILE A 16 9.62 9.86 -13.63
C ILE A 16 10.56 9.06 -12.75
N GLU A 17 11.86 9.29 -12.93
CA GLU A 17 12.89 8.70 -12.08
C GLU A 17 12.76 9.17 -10.63
N PRO A 18 13.08 8.32 -9.62
CA PRO A 18 13.02 8.72 -8.22
C PRO A 18 13.72 10.03 -7.87
N ASN A 19 14.89 10.29 -8.47
CA ASN A 19 15.66 11.51 -8.23
C ASN A 19 14.95 12.78 -8.73
N LYS A 20 14.08 12.65 -9.74
CA LYS A 20 13.27 13.76 -10.29
C LYS A 20 11.88 13.83 -9.65
N TRP A 21 11.42 12.75 -9.01
CA TRP A 21 10.08 12.63 -8.41
C TRP A 21 9.78 13.75 -7.42
N ASN A 22 10.71 14.04 -6.50
CA ASN A 22 10.50 15.06 -5.48
C ASN A 22 10.26 16.46 -6.05
N LYS A 23 10.91 16.80 -7.18
CA LYS A 23 10.69 18.09 -7.85
C LYS A 23 9.27 18.17 -8.40
N LEU A 24 8.79 17.09 -9.02
CA LEU A 24 7.43 17.02 -9.57
C LEU A 24 6.36 17.16 -8.47
N ILE A 25 6.46 16.38 -7.40
CA ILE A 25 5.43 16.35 -6.35
C ILE A 25 5.47 17.55 -5.39
N LYS A 26 6.52 18.38 -5.45
CA LYS A 26 6.55 19.67 -4.74
C LYS A 26 5.76 20.77 -5.45
N ASN A 27 5.53 20.63 -6.76
CA ASN A 27 4.75 21.61 -7.53
C ASN A 27 3.29 21.59 -7.07
N LYS A 28 2.76 22.77 -6.68
CA LYS A 28 1.39 22.93 -6.17
C LYS A 28 0.31 22.60 -7.23
N ASP A 29 0.63 22.73 -8.51
CA ASP A 29 -0.29 22.44 -9.62
C ASP A 29 -0.32 20.95 -10.01
N THR A 30 0.51 20.14 -9.36
CA THR A 30 0.55 18.69 -9.58
C THR A 30 -0.31 17.97 -8.54
N LEU A 31 -1.34 17.29 -9.02
CA LEU A 31 -2.13 16.36 -8.23
C LEU A 31 -1.30 15.09 -7.98
N VAL A 32 -0.94 14.85 -6.72
CA VAL A 32 -0.19 13.66 -6.31
C VAL A 32 -1.18 12.59 -5.84
N LEU A 33 -1.21 11.46 -6.53
CA LEU A 33 -2.24 10.44 -6.35
C LEU A 33 -1.63 9.11 -5.89
N ASP A 34 -2.08 8.64 -4.73
CA ASP A 34 -1.78 7.30 -4.26
C ASP A 34 -2.74 6.30 -4.92
N SER A 35 -2.23 5.42 -5.77
CA SER A 35 -3.06 4.42 -6.45
C SER A 35 -3.19 3.11 -5.66
N ARG A 36 -2.86 3.14 -4.37
CA ARG A 36 -2.94 1.99 -3.47
C ARG A 36 -4.26 1.90 -2.72
N LYS A 37 -4.47 0.80 -1.98
CA LYS A 37 -5.63 0.62 -1.11
C LYS A 37 -5.51 1.53 0.13
N PRO A 38 -6.63 1.87 0.81
CA PRO A 38 -6.60 2.77 1.97
C PRO A 38 -5.65 2.32 3.07
N PHE A 39 -5.66 1.03 3.43
CA PHE A 39 -4.75 0.53 4.46
C PHE A 39 -3.26 0.66 4.08
N GLU A 40 -2.92 0.66 2.79
CA GLU A 40 -1.53 0.86 2.35
C GLU A 40 -1.11 2.33 2.52
N TYR A 41 -2.05 3.26 2.30
CA TYR A 41 -1.87 4.69 2.54
C TYR A 41 -1.64 4.98 4.03
N ASP A 42 -2.40 4.33 4.91
CA ASP A 42 -2.31 4.51 6.37
C ASP A 42 -0.94 4.07 6.95
N VAL A 43 -0.29 3.07 6.34
CA VAL A 43 1.06 2.62 6.74
C VAL A 43 2.12 3.68 6.42
N GLY A 44 1.90 4.45 5.36
CA GLY A 44 2.81 5.49 4.91
C GLY A 44 2.51 5.91 3.48
N THR A 45 2.81 7.16 3.15
CA THR A 45 2.53 7.75 1.84
C THR A 45 3.44 8.95 1.55
N PHE A 46 3.35 9.54 0.36
CA PHE A 46 4.07 10.77 0.03
C PHE A 46 3.37 11.99 0.63
N ASN A 47 4.16 12.98 1.08
CA ASN A 47 3.60 14.25 1.53
C ASN A 47 2.69 14.88 0.47
N LYS A 48 1.53 15.41 0.89
CA LYS A 48 0.48 16.00 0.04
C LYS A 48 -0.20 15.05 -0.95
N SER A 49 0.06 13.74 -0.91
CA SER A 49 -0.66 12.81 -1.78
C SER A 49 -2.10 12.63 -1.32
N ILE A 50 -3.01 12.46 -2.29
CA ILE A 50 -4.41 12.17 -2.03
C ILE A 50 -4.61 10.66 -2.01
N ASN A 51 -5.32 10.17 -0.99
CA ASN A 51 -5.90 8.84 -0.95
C ASN A 51 -7.28 8.87 -1.63
N PRO A 52 -7.48 8.16 -2.75
CA PRO A 52 -8.77 8.08 -3.44
C PRO A 52 -9.84 7.33 -2.64
N ASN A 53 -9.44 6.68 -1.55
CA ASN A 53 -10.26 5.85 -0.69
C ASN A 53 -10.99 4.73 -1.46
N VAL A 54 -10.23 4.03 -2.33
CA VAL A 54 -10.75 2.96 -3.20
C VAL A 54 -10.28 1.60 -2.72
N ASP A 55 -11.20 0.78 -2.23
CA ASP A 55 -10.89 -0.55 -1.71
C ASP A 55 -10.55 -1.56 -2.81
N ASN A 56 -11.17 -1.45 -3.99
CA ASN A 56 -10.89 -2.32 -5.13
C ASN A 56 -10.32 -1.53 -6.31
N PHE A 57 -9.13 -1.91 -6.79
CA PHE A 57 -8.50 -1.24 -7.92
C PHE A 57 -9.38 -1.22 -9.21
N ARG A 58 -10.32 -2.16 -9.36
CA ARG A 58 -11.32 -2.14 -10.45
C ARG A 58 -12.24 -0.92 -10.41
N GLU A 59 -12.43 -0.31 -9.25
CA GLU A 59 -13.26 0.88 -9.05
C GLU A 59 -12.47 2.18 -9.19
N PHE A 60 -11.13 2.11 -9.25
CA PHE A 60 -10.25 3.26 -9.43
C PHE A 60 -10.65 4.16 -10.62
N PRO A 61 -11.10 3.62 -11.79
CA PRO A 61 -11.63 4.43 -12.88
C PRO A 61 -12.76 5.38 -12.48
N LYS A 62 -13.63 5.00 -11.53
CA LYS A 62 -14.74 5.86 -11.05
C LYS A 62 -14.19 7.14 -10.41
N TYR A 63 -13.10 7.03 -9.65
CA TYR A 63 -12.41 8.19 -9.08
C TYR A 63 -11.71 9.00 -10.17
N LEU A 64 -10.97 8.35 -11.06
CA LEU A 64 -10.20 9.01 -12.13
C LEU A 64 -11.08 9.85 -13.07
N ASN A 65 -12.32 9.43 -13.33
CA ASN A 65 -13.27 10.16 -14.17
C ASN A 65 -13.71 11.51 -13.58
N LYS A 66 -13.55 11.72 -12.27
CA LYS A 66 -13.87 12.98 -11.59
C LYS A 66 -12.75 14.02 -11.69
N LEU A 67 -11.57 13.64 -12.21
CA LEU A 67 -10.39 14.50 -12.23
C LEU A 67 -10.44 15.52 -13.38
N ASN A 68 -9.87 16.70 -13.12
CA ASN A 68 -9.72 17.75 -14.13
C ASN A 68 -8.59 17.39 -15.12
N LYS A 69 -8.93 17.27 -16.40
CA LYS A 69 -8.00 16.93 -17.51
C LYS A 69 -6.86 17.93 -17.72
N LYS A 70 -7.04 19.19 -17.28
CA LYS A 70 -6.02 20.26 -17.40
C LYS A 70 -4.92 20.13 -16.35
N LYS A 71 -5.18 19.47 -15.21
CA LYS A 71 -4.19 19.33 -14.13
C LYS A 71 -3.14 18.26 -14.46
N SER A 72 -1.92 18.49 -13.98
CA SER A 72 -0.87 17.46 -14.01
C SER A 72 -1.15 16.43 -12.92
N ILE A 73 -1.05 15.16 -13.26
CA ILE A 73 -1.30 14.04 -12.33
C ILE A 73 0.00 13.25 -12.18
N ALA A 74 0.50 13.13 -10.94
CA ALA A 74 1.63 12.30 -10.58
C ALA A 74 1.16 11.12 -9.73
N MET A 75 1.25 9.90 -10.26
CA MET A 75 0.77 8.69 -9.60
C MET A 75 1.91 7.81 -9.10
N PHE A 76 1.68 7.13 -7.98
CA PHE A 76 2.59 6.11 -7.47
C PHE A 76 1.82 4.94 -6.85
N CYS A 77 2.50 3.80 -6.74
CA CYS A 77 2.11 2.63 -5.96
C CYS A 77 3.38 1.88 -5.55
N THR A 78 3.24 0.73 -4.89
CA THR A 78 4.38 -0.04 -4.35
C THR A 78 5.45 -0.34 -5.40
N GLY A 79 5.07 -0.97 -6.53
CA GLY A 79 6.01 -1.40 -7.59
C GLY A 79 5.77 -0.81 -8.97
N GLY A 80 4.75 0.04 -9.16
CA GLY A 80 4.46 0.73 -10.43
C GLY A 80 3.30 0.15 -11.26
N ILE A 81 2.97 -1.14 -11.15
CA ILE A 81 2.00 -1.80 -12.03
C ILE A 81 0.58 -1.18 -12.04
N ARG A 82 0.09 -0.71 -10.88
CA ARG A 82 -1.22 -0.04 -10.78
C ARG A 82 -1.19 1.31 -11.50
N CYS A 83 -0.08 2.04 -11.40
CA CYS A 83 0.12 3.29 -12.12
C CYS A 83 0.15 3.06 -13.63
N GLU A 84 0.78 1.98 -14.10
CA GLU A 84 0.84 1.69 -15.54
C GLU A 84 -0.57 1.54 -16.11
N LYS A 85 -1.40 0.72 -15.45
CA LYS A 85 -2.82 0.52 -15.77
C LYS A 85 -3.60 1.83 -15.76
N ALA A 86 -3.49 2.61 -14.67
CA ALA A 86 -4.19 3.87 -14.53
C ALA A 86 -3.74 4.92 -15.56
N SER A 87 -2.45 4.92 -15.93
CA SER A 87 -1.90 5.89 -16.87
C SER A 87 -2.42 5.70 -18.29
N VAL A 88 -2.56 4.45 -18.74
CA VAL A 88 -3.17 4.11 -20.04
C VAL A 88 -4.62 4.57 -20.06
N TYR A 89 -5.37 4.32 -18.98
CA TYR A 89 -6.76 4.75 -18.86
C TYR A 89 -6.94 6.27 -18.95
N LEU A 90 -6.16 7.03 -18.17
CA LEU A 90 -6.23 8.50 -18.19
C LEU A 90 -5.89 9.06 -19.56
N LYS A 91 -4.89 8.51 -20.25
CA LYS A 91 -4.53 8.97 -21.59
C LYS A 91 -5.62 8.73 -22.62
N ASN A 92 -6.25 7.56 -22.58
CA ASN A 92 -7.39 7.25 -23.44
C ASN A 92 -8.58 8.18 -23.17
N LYS A 93 -8.68 8.74 -21.96
CA LYS A 93 -9.66 9.78 -21.60
C LYS A 93 -9.23 11.20 -21.98
N GLY A 94 -8.07 11.37 -22.62
CA GLY A 94 -7.57 12.66 -23.12
C GLY A 94 -6.71 13.46 -22.13
N PHE A 95 -6.27 12.86 -21.01
CA PHE A 95 -5.34 13.54 -20.10
C PHE A 95 -3.94 13.62 -20.74
N LYS A 96 -3.40 14.84 -20.86
CA LYS A 96 -2.09 15.08 -21.50
C LYS A 96 -0.90 14.94 -20.52
N ASN A 97 -1.11 15.30 -19.26
CA ASN A 97 -0.07 15.41 -18.23
C ASN A 97 -0.22 14.34 -17.15
N VAL A 98 0.05 13.09 -17.53
CA VAL A 98 0.00 11.93 -16.62
C VAL A 98 1.40 11.36 -16.43
N PHE A 99 1.89 11.43 -15.20
CA PHE A 99 3.23 11.01 -14.79
C PHE A 99 3.14 9.87 -13.78
N GLN A 100 4.12 8.97 -13.80
CA GLN A 100 4.18 7.87 -12.83
C GLN A 100 5.59 7.63 -12.33
N LEU A 101 5.72 7.26 -11.06
CA LEU A 101 7.00 6.95 -10.43
C LEU A 101 7.57 5.64 -10.99
N ARG A 102 8.73 5.72 -11.65
CA ARG A 102 9.40 4.54 -12.22
C ARG A 102 9.78 3.56 -11.13
N GLY A 103 9.29 2.31 -11.24
CA GLY A 103 9.53 1.25 -10.25
C GLY A 103 8.83 1.47 -8.90
N GLY A 104 7.92 2.44 -8.81
CA GLY A 104 7.11 2.70 -7.62
C GLY A 104 7.91 3.14 -6.38
N ILE A 105 7.24 3.03 -5.23
CA ILE A 105 7.79 3.43 -3.93
C ILE A 105 9.05 2.63 -3.59
N LEU A 106 9.11 1.34 -3.93
CA LEU A 106 10.29 0.50 -3.61
C LEU A 106 11.56 1.03 -4.29
N ASN A 107 11.48 1.38 -5.58
CA ASN A 107 12.62 1.96 -6.28
C ASN A 107 13.00 3.34 -5.71
N TYR A 108 12.00 4.12 -5.27
CA TYR A 108 12.25 5.39 -4.62
C TYR A 108 12.97 5.25 -3.27
N LEU A 109 12.50 4.36 -2.40
CA LEU A 109 13.11 4.10 -1.09
C LEU A 109 14.51 3.50 -1.19
N LYS A 110 14.85 2.86 -2.32
CA LYS A 110 16.19 2.36 -2.63
C LYS A 110 17.14 3.46 -3.09
N LYS A 111 16.68 4.39 -3.94
CA LYS A 111 17.55 5.36 -4.64
C LYS A 111 17.65 6.72 -3.95
N VAL A 112 16.60 7.18 -3.28
CA VAL A 112 16.53 8.53 -2.72
C VAL A 112 17.04 8.53 -1.28
N ASN A 113 17.96 9.44 -0.99
CA ASN A 113 18.49 9.64 0.36
C ASN A 113 17.35 10.01 1.33
N LYS A 114 17.27 9.31 2.47
CA LYS A 114 16.25 9.52 3.51
C LYS A 114 16.11 10.98 3.95
N LYS A 115 17.21 11.74 4.07
CA LYS A 115 17.19 13.17 4.46
C LYS A 115 16.47 14.06 3.44
N LYS A 116 16.49 13.67 2.16
CA LYS A 116 15.82 14.40 1.06
C LYS A 116 14.44 13.83 0.72
N SER A 117 14.02 12.79 1.42
CA SER A 117 12.81 12.03 1.09
C SER A 117 11.53 12.78 1.46
N LEU A 118 10.53 12.66 0.59
CA LEU A 118 9.16 13.15 0.85
C LEU A 118 8.22 12.03 1.28
N TRP A 119 8.73 10.80 1.40
CA TRP A 119 7.97 9.66 1.93
C TRP A 119 7.82 9.76 3.45
N LYS A 120 6.61 9.50 3.95
CA LYS A 120 6.27 9.47 5.38
C LYS A 120 5.76 8.08 5.76
N GLY A 121 6.17 7.59 6.92
CA GLY A 121 5.81 6.24 7.39
C GLY A 121 6.63 5.14 6.72
N GLU A 122 6.02 3.96 6.57
CA GLU A 122 6.63 2.76 5.98
C GLU A 122 5.87 2.37 4.70
N CYS A 123 6.48 1.57 3.83
CA CYS A 123 5.83 1.10 2.60
C CYS A 123 5.30 -0.31 2.81
N PHE A 124 3.97 -0.48 2.75
CA PHE A 124 3.35 -1.81 2.78
C PHE A 124 3.80 -2.67 1.59
N VAL A 125 4.16 -3.93 1.88
CA VAL A 125 4.54 -4.95 0.89
C VAL A 125 3.73 -6.23 1.09
N PHE A 126 3.42 -6.90 0.00
CA PHE A 126 2.57 -8.11 -0.01
C PHE A 126 3.40 -9.38 0.19
N ASP A 127 4.30 -9.34 1.18
CA ASP A 127 5.14 -10.46 1.60
C ASP A 127 5.34 -10.44 3.11
N ASN A 128 6.15 -11.36 3.61
CA ASN A 128 6.40 -11.65 5.02
C ASN A 128 6.96 -10.48 5.82
N ARG A 129 7.53 -9.49 5.14
CA ARG A 129 8.05 -8.28 5.77
C ARG A 129 6.91 -7.36 6.22
N ILE A 130 5.73 -7.46 5.61
CA ILE A 130 4.54 -6.61 5.81
C ILE A 130 4.75 -5.15 5.39
N SER A 131 5.89 -4.59 5.75
CA SER A 131 6.29 -3.22 5.46
C SER A 131 7.81 -3.11 5.31
N VAL A 132 8.26 -2.10 4.59
CA VAL A 132 9.69 -1.75 4.45
C VAL A 132 9.92 -0.26 4.64
N LYS A 133 11.12 0.08 5.13
CA LYS A 133 11.61 1.45 5.31
C LYS A 133 12.54 1.85 4.16
N HIS A 134 13.12 3.05 4.27
CA HIS A 134 14.24 3.46 3.41
C HIS A 134 15.37 2.42 3.44
N GLY A 135 16.01 2.19 2.30
CA GLY A 135 16.97 1.10 2.12
C GLY A 135 16.33 -0.28 1.99
N LEU A 136 14.99 -0.36 1.89
CA LEU A 136 14.22 -1.62 1.79
C LEU A 136 14.38 -2.55 3.00
N ILE A 137 14.78 -1.99 4.14
CA ILE A 137 14.91 -2.70 5.40
C ILE A 137 13.52 -3.03 5.94
N ARG A 138 13.38 -4.19 6.59
CA ARG A 138 12.12 -4.62 7.22
C ARG A 138 11.55 -3.54 8.14
N GLY A 139 10.26 -3.31 8.00
CA GLY A 139 9.50 -2.35 8.79
C GLY A 139 9.08 -2.86 10.17
N THR A 140 8.29 -2.04 10.86
CA THR A 140 7.81 -2.31 12.22
C THR A 140 6.37 -2.83 12.27
N PHE A 141 5.63 -2.72 11.17
CA PHE A 141 4.26 -3.21 11.12
C PHE A 141 4.23 -4.73 11.17
N SER A 142 3.21 -5.26 11.83
CA SER A 142 2.85 -6.67 11.78
C SER A 142 1.45 -6.84 11.20
N MET A 143 1.12 -8.04 10.77
CA MET A 143 -0.22 -8.34 10.28
C MET A 143 -1.17 -8.66 11.44
N CYS A 144 -2.36 -8.07 11.47
CA CYS A 144 -3.42 -8.50 12.38
C CYS A 144 -3.99 -9.85 11.90
N SER A 145 -4.02 -10.85 12.78
CA SER A 145 -4.54 -12.18 12.46
C SER A 145 -6.07 -12.22 12.31
N GLY A 146 -6.78 -11.22 12.81
CA GLY A 146 -8.24 -11.10 12.68
C GLY A 146 -8.66 -10.52 11.33
N CYS A 147 -8.19 -9.31 11.01
CA CYS A 147 -8.63 -8.57 9.82
C CYS A 147 -7.62 -8.54 8.67
N ARG A 148 -6.43 -9.13 8.83
CA ARG A 148 -5.36 -9.12 7.82
C ARG A 148 -4.99 -7.71 7.33
N LYS A 149 -5.11 -6.71 8.21
CA LYS A 149 -4.58 -5.36 7.98
C LYS A 149 -3.26 -5.17 8.76
N PRO A 150 -2.34 -4.35 8.24
CA PRO A 150 -1.14 -3.98 8.97
C PRO A 150 -1.50 -3.22 10.25
N ILE A 151 -0.79 -3.51 11.33
CA ILE A 151 -0.93 -2.86 12.63
C ILE A 151 0.43 -2.36 13.11
N SER A 152 0.45 -1.12 13.60
CA SER A 152 1.63 -0.46 14.14
C SER A 152 1.89 -0.89 15.59
N SER A 153 3.07 -0.53 16.12
CA SER A 153 3.35 -0.70 17.55
C SER A 153 2.41 0.11 18.46
N ARG A 154 1.85 1.22 17.96
CA ARG A 154 0.86 2.01 18.69
C ARG A 154 -0.47 1.27 18.79
N ASP A 155 -0.92 0.65 17.70
CA ASP A 155 -2.17 -0.12 17.68
C ASP A 155 -2.13 -1.28 18.68
N LYS A 156 -0.95 -1.89 18.86
CA LYS A 156 -0.74 -2.98 19.83
C LYS A 156 -0.87 -2.56 21.29
N LYS A 157 -0.80 -1.25 21.60
CA LYS A 157 -0.97 -0.71 22.96
C LYS A 157 -2.44 -0.45 23.30
N SER A 158 -3.35 -0.57 22.34
CA SER A 158 -4.78 -0.38 22.59
C SER A 158 -5.37 -1.53 23.40
N THR A 159 -6.36 -1.25 24.24
CA THR A 159 -7.19 -2.26 24.91
C THR A 159 -7.97 -3.14 23.92
N LYS A 160 -8.16 -2.66 22.68
CA LYS A 160 -8.79 -3.41 21.58
C LYS A 160 -7.82 -4.35 20.86
N TYR A 161 -6.56 -4.40 21.27
CA TYR A 161 -5.58 -5.33 20.71
C TYR A 161 -5.51 -6.61 21.53
N GLU A 162 -5.75 -7.72 20.85
CA GLU A 162 -5.53 -9.04 21.40
C GLU A 162 -4.71 -9.85 20.40
N LYS A 163 -3.49 -10.23 20.79
CA LYS A 163 -2.55 -10.93 19.91
C LYS A 163 -3.18 -12.18 19.30
N GLY A 164 -3.16 -12.29 17.97
CA GLY A 164 -3.73 -13.43 17.25
C GLY A 164 -5.23 -13.36 16.98
N VAL A 165 -5.90 -12.35 17.54
CA VAL A 165 -7.36 -12.27 17.60
C VAL A 165 -7.86 -11.00 16.95
N SER A 166 -7.50 -9.85 17.50
CA SER A 166 -8.11 -8.57 17.12
C SER A 166 -7.14 -7.40 17.25
N CYS A 167 -7.54 -6.28 16.66
CA CYS A 167 -6.85 -5.01 16.74
C CYS A 167 -7.89 -3.87 16.73
N PRO A 168 -7.49 -2.61 16.95
CA PRO A 168 -8.41 -1.47 16.94
C PRO A 168 -9.29 -1.38 15.69
N ASN A 169 -8.79 -1.84 14.54
CA ASN A 169 -9.52 -1.78 13.26
C ASN A 169 -10.63 -2.84 13.10
N CYS A 170 -10.66 -3.88 13.94
CA CYS A 170 -11.62 -4.97 13.79
C CYS A 170 -12.25 -5.46 15.09
N HIS A 171 -11.74 -5.07 16.25
CA HIS A 171 -12.24 -5.54 17.54
C HIS A 171 -13.77 -5.44 17.67
N ASP A 172 -14.34 -4.31 17.28
CA ASP A 172 -15.78 -4.03 17.44
C ASP A 172 -16.64 -4.62 16.31
N ARG A 173 -16.01 -5.06 15.21
CA ARG A 173 -16.70 -5.69 14.07
C ARG A 173 -16.69 -7.21 14.13
N LEU A 174 -15.85 -7.79 14.99
CA LEU A 174 -15.73 -9.24 15.16
C LEU A 174 -16.78 -9.73 16.16
N SER A 175 -17.50 -10.79 15.79
CA SER A 175 -18.41 -11.47 16.71
C SER A 175 -17.65 -12.24 17.79
N ASN A 176 -18.33 -12.57 18.90
CA ASN A 176 -17.74 -13.35 19.99
C ASN A 176 -17.25 -14.72 19.50
N SER A 177 -18.06 -15.43 18.71
CA SER A 177 -17.67 -16.69 18.08
C SER A 177 -16.42 -16.57 17.19
N GLN A 178 -16.28 -15.47 16.43
CA GLN A 178 -15.06 -15.22 15.66
C GLN A 178 -13.83 -15.01 16.56
N LYS A 179 -13.98 -14.22 17.63
CA LYS A 179 -12.90 -13.98 18.60
C LYS A 179 -12.47 -15.28 19.27
N GLU A 180 -13.40 -16.13 19.68
CA GLU A 180 -13.13 -17.45 20.26
C GLU A 180 -12.35 -18.37 19.31
N ARG A 181 -12.79 -18.50 18.05
CA ARG A 181 -12.01 -19.28 17.06
C ARG A 181 -10.60 -18.74 16.87
N PHE A 182 -10.43 -17.42 16.84
CA PHE A 182 -9.11 -16.84 16.68
C PHE A 182 -8.22 -17.04 17.90
N ARG A 183 -8.78 -17.00 19.12
CA ARG A 183 -8.09 -17.38 20.37
C ARG A 183 -7.65 -18.82 20.35
N MET A 184 -8.54 -19.73 19.93
CA MET A 184 -8.24 -21.16 19.76
C MET A 184 -7.07 -21.36 18.79
N ARG A 185 -7.11 -20.71 17.61
CA ARG A 185 -6.00 -20.73 16.64
C ARG A 185 -4.71 -20.19 17.27
N GLN A 186 -4.76 -19.08 17.98
CA GLN A 186 -3.57 -18.50 18.62
C GLN A 186 -3.00 -19.39 19.73
N LYS A 187 -3.87 -20.08 20.50
CA LYS A 187 -3.47 -21.07 21.50
C LYS A 187 -2.71 -22.21 20.85
N GLN A 188 -3.22 -22.78 19.75
CA GLN A 188 -2.50 -23.80 18.98
C GLN A 188 -1.13 -23.29 18.53
N ILE A 189 -1.08 -22.11 17.88
CA ILE A 189 0.19 -21.48 17.45
C ILE A 189 1.21 -21.39 18.60
N ASN A 190 0.77 -20.99 19.79
CA ASN A 190 1.64 -20.88 20.96
C ASN A 190 2.12 -22.27 21.44
N LEU A 191 1.28 -23.30 21.37
CA LEU A 191 1.63 -24.67 21.76
C LEU A 191 2.71 -25.27 20.86
N ALA A 192 2.63 -25.20 19.52
CA ALA A 192 3.74 -25.77 18.74
C ALA A 192 5.03 -24.95 18.82
N LYS A 193 4.94 -23.63 19.03
CA LYS A 193 6.13 -22.82 19.30
C LYS A 193 6.86 -23.30 20.55
N LYS A 194 6.12 -23.70 21.60
CA LYS A 194 6.71 -24.27 22.82
C LYS A 194 7.30 -25.66 22.60
N SER A 195 6.69 -26.49 21.76
CA SER A 195 7.15 -27.87 21.51
C SER A 195 8.23 -27.99 20.42
N GLY A 196 8.77 -26.87 19.92
CA GLY A 196 9.77 -26.86 18.85
C GLY A 196 9.27 -27.37 17.50
N LYS A 197 8.02 -27.83 17.41
CA LYS A 197 7.40 -28.27 16.16
C LYS A 197 7.13 -27.05 15.29
N LYS A 198 7.59 -27.08 14.04
CA LYS A 198 7.14 -26.12 13.02
C LYS A 198 5.63 -26.32 12.87
N HIS A 199 4.83 -25.36 13.33
CA HIS A 199 3.40 -25.40 13.06
C HIS A 199 3.20 -25.23 11.55
N ILE A 200 2.79 -26.31 10.87
CA ILE A 200 2.40 -26.28 9.47
C ILE A 200 1.02 -25.64 9.41
N PHE A 201 0.97 -24.31 9.44
CA PHE A 201 -0.11 -23.61 8.76
C PHE A 201 0.37 -23.33 7.35
N GLN A 202 -0.49 -23.58 6.37
CA GLN A 202 -0.36 -23.18 4.97
C GLN A 202 0.28 -21.77 4.93
N LYS A 203 1.56 -21.70 4.53
CA LYS A 203 2.45 -20.52 4.56
C LYS A 203 1.73 -19.22 4.96
N GLU A 204 1.59 -18.96 6.27
CA GLU A 204 1.39 -17.59 6.74
C GLU A 204 2.75 -16.90 6.64
N PHE A 205 3.16 -16.65 5.39
CA PHE A 205 4.23 -15.74 5.03
C PHE A 205 5.51 -15.90 5.89
N ASN A 206 6.26 -16.99 5.66
CA ASN A 206 7.64 -17.21 6.13
C ASN A 206 8.66 -16.90 5.05
#